data_AF-A0A3M1KSR7-F1
#
_entry.id   AF-A0A3M1KSR7-F1
#
_cell.length_a   1.000
_cell.length_b   1.000
_cell.length_c   1.000
_cell.angle_alpha   90.00
_cell.angle_beta   90.00
_cell.angle_gamma   90.00
#
_symmetry.space_group_name_H-M   'P 1'
#
loop_
_entity.id
_entity.type
_entity.pdbx_description
1 polymer ?
#
loop_
_entity_poly.entity_id
_entity_poly.type
_entity_poly.pdbx_seq_one_letter_code
_entity_poly.pdbx_strand_id
1 'polypeptide(L)'
;MTRRIKRTDQLEITLVLHDENFIRPPRDAQRNALLNRALHEFVLDLQALDRLSARFVPGLPYQDLSDRRQKELRDEEIMEDWQLPLMEAMARIVSAAHGDVLEIGFGRGVASELIQQGGVRSHTIIECNDSVVQRFHEWRR
;
A
#
# COMPACT_ATOMS: atom_id res chain seq x y z
N MET A 1 -40.88 7.83 -7.40
CA MET A 1 -39.45 8.02 -7.09
C MET A 1 -39.28 7.98 -5.58
N THR A 2 -38.56 7.00 -5.03
CA THR A 2 -38.32 6.88 -3.59
C THR A 2 -36.98 7.53 -3.25
N ARG A 3 -36.99 8.50 -2.32
CA ARG A 3 -35.77 9.19 -1.85
C ARG A 3 -35.58 8.96 -0.35
N ARG A 4 -34.37 8.58 0.06
CA ARG A 4 -33.96 8.47 1.47
C ARG A 4 -32.70 9.28 1.71
N ILE A 5 -32.59 9.82 2.91
CA ILE A 5 -31.41 10.58 3.34
C ILE A 5 -30.98 10.04 4.71
N LYS A 6 -29.69 9.75 4.85
CA LYS A 6 -29.06 9.42 6.12
C LYS A 6 -27.96 10.45 6.38
N ARG A 7 -27.99 11.07 7.56
CA ARG A 7 -27.01 12.06 8.00
C ARG A 7 -26.30 11.56 9.25
N THR A 8 -25.02 11.89 9.32
CA THR A 8 -24.15 11.76 10.48
C THR A 8 -23.31 13.03 10.57
N ASP A 9 -22.50 13.19 11.62
CA ASP A 9 -21.62 14.36 11.75
C ASP A 9 -20.53 14.40 10.67
N GLN A 10 -20.16 13.25 10.10
CA GLN A 10 -19.06 13.12 9.14
C GLN A 10 -19.53 13.09 7.67
N LEU A 11 -20.78 12.70 7.40
CA LEU A 11 -21.26 12.49 6.03
C LEU A 11 -22.80 12.54 5.90
N GLU A 12 -23.25 12.84 4.68
CA GLU A 12 -24.64 12.73 4.22
C GLU A 12 -24.73 11.77 3.03
N ILE A 13 -25.66 10.82 3.09
CA ILE A 13 -25.95 9.87 2.01
C ILE A 13 -27.39 10.07 1.54
N THR A 14 -27.56 10.33 0.26
CA THR A 14 -28.87 10.34 -0.39
C THR A 14 -29.01 9.12 -1.29
N LEU A 15 -29.99 8.26 -1.01
CA LEU A 15 -30.39 7.16 -1.89
C LEU A 15 -31.62 7.59 -2.69
N VAL A 16 -31.53 7.48 -4.02
CA VAL A 16 -32.62 7.76 -4.96
C VAL A 16 -32.93 6.49 -5.75
N LEU A 17 -34.16 6.02 -5.64
CA LEU A 17 -34.69 4.94 -6.47
C LEU A 17 -35.57 5.53 -7.57
N HIS A 18 -35.15 5.32 -8.81
CA HIS A 18 -35.88 5.74 -10.00
C HIS A 18 -37.00 4.76 -10.37
N ASP A 19 -36.78 3.46 -10.14
CA ASP A 19 -37.77 2.40 -10.33
C ASP A 19 -38.47 2.06 -9.00
N GLU A 20 -39.81 2.14 -9.00
CA GLU A 20 -40.63 1.79 -7.84
C GLU A 20 -40.75 0.28 -7.61
N ASN A 21 -40.45 -0.53 -8.62
CA ASN A 21 -40.45 -1.99 -8.52
C ASN A 21 -39.11 -2.56 -8.01
N PHE A 22 -38.07 -1.73 -7.92
CA PHE A 22 -36.78 -2.14 -7.35
C PHE A 22 -36.89 -2.34 -5.83
N ILE A 23 -36.49 -3.53 -5.36
CA ILE A 23 -36.64 -3.99 -3.96
C ILE A 23 -38.10 -3.82 -3.51
N ARG A 24 -39.03 -4.52 -4.17
CA ARG A 24 -40.48 -4.49 -3.88
C ARG A 24 -40.96 -5.80 -3.22
N PRO A 25 -40.70 -6.00 -1.92
CA PRO A 25 -41.29 -7.12 -1.18
C PRO A 25 -42.81 -6.94 -1.02
N PRO A 26 -43.54 -7.99 -0.58
CA PRO A 26 -45.01 -7.94 -0.45
C PRO A 26 -45.56 -6.83 0.46
N ARG A 27 -44.76 -6.34 1.42
CA ARG A 27 -45.16 -5.27 2.35
C ARG A 27 -44.19 -4.08 2.30
N ASP A 28 -44.72 -2.87 2.29
CA ASP A 28 -43.91 -1.63 2.32
C ASP A 28 -43.01 -1.54 3.56
N ALA A 29 -43.46 -2.06 4.71
CA ALA A 29 -42.64 -2.12 5.92
C ALA A 29 -41.35 -2.95 5.72
N GLN A 30 -41.43 -4.04 4.94
CA GLN A 30 -40.25 -4.85 4.60
C GLN A 30 -39.31 -4.07 3.69
N ARG A 31 -39.86 -3.34 2.70
CA ARG A 31 -39.07 -2.47 1.81
C ARG A 31 -38.32 -1.42 2.61
N ASN A 32 -39.03 -0.75 3.53
CA ASN A 32 -38.45 0.26 4.41
C ASN A 32 -37.33 -0.31 5.28
N ALA A 33 -37.54 -1.49 5.88
CA ALA A 33 -36.54 -2.15 6.72
C ALA A 33 -35.28 -2.52 5.93
N LEU A 34 -35.42 -3.10 4.73
CA LEU A 34 -34.30 -3.46 3.87
C LEU A 34 -33.50 -2.23 3.45
N LEU A 35 -34.16 -1.18 2.97
CA LEU A 35 -33.48 0.05 2.51
C LEU A 35 -32.79 0.78 3.67
N ASN A 36 -33.43 0.85 4.85
CA ASN A 36 -32.82 1.48 6.02
C ASN A 36 -31.62 0.68 6.53
N ARG A 37 -31.71 -0.65 6.53
CA ARG A 37 -30.59 -1.52 6.90
C ARG A 37 -29.42 -1.36 5.95
N ALA A 38 -29.65 -1.40 4.64
CA ALA A 38 -28.60 -1.22 3.64
C ALA A 38 -27.91 0.15 3.77
N LEU A 39 -28.69 1.23 3.96
CA LEU A 39 -28.13 2.56 4.22
C LEU A 39 -27.32 2.61 5.53
N HIS A 40 -27.76 1.91 6.57
CA HIS A 40 -27.03 1.85 7.82
C HIS A 40 -25.72 1.09 7.68
N GLU A 41 -25.73 -0.08 7.05
CA GLU A 41 -24.54 -0.88 6.76
C GLU A 41 -23.54 -0.09 5.91
N PHE A 42 -24.00 0.60 4.86
CA PHE A 42 -23.11 1.42 4.03
C PHE A 42 -22.47 2.60 4.80
N VAL A 43 -23.18 3.22 5.75
CA VAL A 43 -22.57 4.22 6.65
C VAL A 43 -21.47 3.57 7.50
N LEU A 44 -21.71 2.38 8.05
CA LEU A 44 -20.72 1.66 8.84
C LEU A 44 -19.48 1.30 7.99
N ASP A 45 -19.68 0.91 6.73
CA ASP A 45 -18.59 0.63 5.79
C ASP A 45 -17.75 1.88 5.54
N LEU A 46 -18.37 3.04 5.28
CA LEU A 46 -17.64 4.30 5.09
C LEU A 46 -16.85 4.71 6.34
N GLN A 47 -17.41 4.54 7.53
CA GLN A 47 -16.71 4.78 8.79
C GLN A 47 -15.57 3.79 9.04
N ALA A 48 -15.70 2.55 8.57
CA ALA A 48 -14.61 1.59 8.61
C ALA A 48 -13.50 1.97 7.63
N LEU A 49 -13.85 2.39 6.41
CA LEU A 49 -12.90 2.86 5.40
C LEU A 49 -12.14 4.11 5.87
N ASP A 50 -12.80 5.07 6.50
CA ASP A 50 -12.17 6.26 7.09
C ASP A 50 -11.11 5.88 8.14
N ARG A 51 -11.44 4.94 9.04
CA ARG A 51 -10.48 4.45 10.04
C ARG A 51 -9.33 3.68 9.42
N LEU A 52 -9.57 2.91 8.36
CA LEU A 52 -8.55 2.13 7.67
C LEU A 52 -7.61 3.01 6.87
N SER A 53 -8.15 4.01 6.15
CA SER A 53 -7.37 4.88 5.28
C SER A 53 -6.33 5.71 6.06
N ALA A 54 -6.62 6.03 7.32
CA ALA A 54 -5.67 6.67 8.22
C ALA A 54 -4.36 5.87 8.46
N ARG A 55 -4.36 4.56 8.15
CA ARG A 55 -3.19 3.68 8.26
C ARG A 55 -2.53 3.36 6.92
N PHE A 56 -3.04 3.92 5.81
CA PHE A 56 -2.46 3.68 4.50
C PHE A 56 -1.10 4.36 4.41
N VAL A 57 -0.20 3.74 3.68
CA VAL A 57 1.10 4.32 3.34
C VAL A 57 1.02 5.01 1.98
N PRO A 58 1.65 6.18 1.80
CA PRO A 58 1.70 6.84 0.51
C PRO A 58 2.57 5.99 -0.43
N GLY A 59 1.97 5.43 -1.46
CA GLY A 59 2.66 4.65 -2.47
C GLY A 59 2.13 4.90 -3.88
N LEU A 60 2.88 4.44 -4.89
CA LEU A 60 2.53 4.61 -6.29
C LEU A 60 1.24 3.84 -6.63
N PRO A 61 0.28 4.48 -7.31
CA PRO A 61 -1.05 3.90 -7.56
C PRO A 61 -1.05 2.79 -8.63
N TYR A 62 0.02 2.70 -9.42
CA TYR A 62 0.11 1.77 -10.54
C TYR A 62 1.56 1.28 -10.71
N GLN A 63 1.73 -0.03 -10.73
CA GLN A 63 2.98 -0.65 -11.12
C GLN A 63 2.84 -1.15 -12.57
N ASP A 64 3.64 -0.56 -13.45
CA ASP A 64 3.80 -1.03 -14.81
C ASP A 64 4.31 -2.48 -14.80
N LEU A 65 3.54 -3.39 -15.41
CA LEU A 65 3.85 -4.82 -15.52
C LEU A 65 4.72 -5.16 -16.74
N SER A 66 5.21 -4.14 -17.46
CA SER A 66 6.17 -4.34 -18.56
C SER A 66 7.49 -4.95 -18.07
N ASP A 67 8.32 -5.41 -19.01
CA ASP A 67 9.65 -5.93 -18.68
C ASP A 67 10.54 -4.83 -18.10
N ARG A 68 11.01 -5.04 -16.87
CA ARG A 68 11.83 -4.08 -16.13
C ARG A 68 13.30 -4.50 -15.98
N ARG A 69 13.73 -5.61 -16.60
CA ARG A 69 15.07 -6.19 -16.42
C ARG A 69 16.20 -5.18 -16.60
N GLN A 70 16.14 -4.38 -17.66
CA GLN A 70 17.13 -3.33 -17.97
C GLN A 70 16.48 -1.95 -18.17
N LYS A 71 15.29 -1.74 -17.59
CA LYS A 71 14.62 -0.44 -17.64
C LYS A 71 15.38 0.53 -16.74
N GLU A 72 15.54 1.77 -17.16
CA GLU A 72 15.97 2.84 -16.24
C GLU A 72 14.81 3.12 -15.27
N LEU A 73 15.05 2.87 -13.99
CA LEU A 73 14.03 2.96 -12.94
C LEU A 73 14.23 4.23 -12.10
N ARG A 74 13.13 4.95 -11.87
CA ARG A 74 13.10 6.01 -10.86
C ARG A 74 13.20 5.42 -9.46
N ASP A 75 13.58 6.24 -8.48
CA ASP A 75 13.76 5.79 -7.10
C ASP A 75 12.52 5.11 -6.54
N GLU A 76 11.35 5.72 -6.74
CA GLU A 76 10.07 5.20 -6.24
C GLU A 76 9.65 3.91 -6.97
N GLU A 77 10.17 3.68 -8.19
CA GLU A 77 9.95 2.43 -8.91
C GLU A 77 10.87 1.31 -8.37
N ILE A 78 12.05 1.64 -7.87
CA ILE A 78 12.99 0.68 -7.27
C ILE A 78 12.53 0.31 -5.86
N MET A 79 12.33 1.32 -5.02
CA MET A 79 11.95 1.16 -3.61
C MET A 79 11.31 2.44 -3.10
N GLU A 80 10.14 2.30 -2.48
CA GLU A 80 9.38 3.40 -1.91
C GLU A 80 9.73 3.62 -0.42
N ASP A 81 9.68 4.87 0.03
CA ASP A 81 10.11 5.26 1.37
C ASP A 81 9.26 4.63 2.50
N TRP A 82 8.02 4.22 2.22
CA TRP A 82 7.20 3.53 3.21
C TRP A 82 7.82 2.21 3.68
N GLN A 83 8.76 1.64 2.91
CA GLN A 83 9.46 0.40 3.21
C GLN A 83 10.63 0.60 4.19
N LEU A 84 11.06 1.84 4.47
CA LEU A 84 12.21 2.14 5.31
C LEU A 84 12.20 1.44 6.68
N PRO A 85 11.11 1.50 7.48
CA PRO A 85 11.11 0.86 8.81
C PRO A 85 11.24 -0.67 8.74
N LEU A 86 10.74 -1.28 7.66
CA LEU A 86 10.88 -2.72 7.42
C LEU A 86 12.33 -3.05 7.09
N MET A 87 12.97 -2.26 6.22
CA MET A 87 14.38 -2.47 5.84
C MET A 87 15.33 -2.28 7.01
N GLU A 88 15.10 -1.31 7.89
CA GLU A 88 15.85 -1.14 9.14
C GLU A 88 15.74 -2.38 10.05
N ALA A 89 14.53 -2.92 10.21
CA ALA A 89 14.31 -4.13 10.99
C ALA A 89 15.03 -5.35 10.37
N MET A 90 14.96 -5.50 9.04
CA MET A 90 15.64 -6.57 8.32
C MET A 90 17.16 -6.44 8.42
N ALA A 91 17.72 -5.25 8.17
CA ALA A 91 19.14 -4.96 8.23
C ALA A 91 19.73 -5.29 9.61
N ARG A 92 19.05 -4.92 10.69
CA ARG A 92 19.43 -5.25 12.06
C ARG A 92 19.48 -6.76 12.32
N ILE A 93 18.54 -7.52 11.77
CA ILE A 93 18.50 -8.99 11.94
C ILE A 93 19.65 -9.64 11.18
N VAL A 94 19.87 -9.27 9.91
CA VAL A 94 20.89 -9.90 9.07
C VAL A 94 22.32 -9.52 9.50
N SER A 95 22.50 -8.31 10.05
CA SER A 95 23.81 -7.86 10.55
C SER A 95 24.14 -8.34 11.97
N ALA A 96 23.18 -8.91 12.72
CA ALA A 96 23.34 -9.25 14.13
C ALA A 96 24.51 -10.22 14.43
N ALA A 97 24.86 -11.09 13.47
CA ALA A 97 25.97 -12.02 13.62
C ALA A 97 27.34 -11.37 13.38
N HIS A 98 27.40 -10.15 12.84
CA HIS A 98 28.61 -9.44 12.43
C HIS A 98 29.51 -10.29 11.48
N GLY A 99 28.88 -11.22 10.76
CA GLY A 99 29.53 -12.17 9.85
C GLY A 99 29.52 -11.69 8.41
N ASP A 100 29.47 -12.63 7.48
CA ASP A 100 29.37 -12.32 6.05
C ASP A 100 27.89 -12.24 5.65
N VAL A 101 27.52 -11.19 4.92
CA VAL A 101 26.16 -10.99 4.42
C VAL A 101 26.16 -11.00 2.89
N LEU A 102 25.18 -11.72 2.33
CA LEU A 102 24.84 -11.69 0.92
C LEU A 102 23.52 -10.94 0.73
N GLU A 103 23.57 -9.83 0.01
CA GLU A 103 22.40 -9.06 -0.43
C GLU A 103 22.11 -9.37 -1.91
N ILE A 104 20.85 -9.66 -2.23
CA ILE A 104 20.39 -9.91 -3.60
C ILE A 104 19.38 -8.82 -3.96
N GLY A 105 19.80 -7.92 -4.85
CA GLY A 105 19.15 -6.67 -5.21
C GLY A 105 19.73 -5.50 -4.42
N PHE A 106 20.51 -4.64 -5.09
CA PHE A 106 21.05 -3.42 -4.48
C PHE A 106 19.96 -2.35 -4.34
N GLY A 107 19.12 -2.23 -5.37
CA GLY A 107 18.06 -1.23 -5.42
C GLY A 107 18.58 0.20 -5.23
N ARG A 108 18.10 0.90 -4.19
CA ARG A 108 18.53 2.27 -3.85
C ARG A 108 19.78 2.31 -2.94
N GLY A 109 20.32 1.16 -2.54
CA GLY A 109 21.43 1.08 -1.59
C GLY A 109 21.07 1.33 -0.12
N VAL A 110 19.78 1.54 0.18
CA VAL A 110 19.29 1.80 1.54
C VAL A 110 19.57 0.62 2.48
N ALA A 111 19.21 -0.60 2.07
CA ALA A 111 19.52 -1.79 2.85
C ALA A 111 21.04 -1.96 2.96
N SER A 112 21.76 -1.73 1.87
CA SER A 112 23.21 -1.91 1.84
C SER A 112 23.94 -1.02 2.85
N GLU A 113 23.52 0.24 2.95
CA GLU A 113 24.01 1.19 3.93
C GLU A 113 23.71 0.73 5.38
N LEU A 114 22.46 0.37 5.65
CA LEU A 114 22.02 -0.10 6.97
C LEU A 114 22.74 -1.40 7.40
N ILE A 115 23.00 -2.31 6.47
CA ILE A 115 23.75 -3.56 6.71
C ILE A 115 25.20 -3.24 7.07
N GLN A 116 25.86 -2.33 6.34
CA GLN A 116 27.23 -1.92 6.64
C GLN A 116 27.35 -1.24 8.00
N GLN A 117 26.39 -0.37 8.36
CA GLN A 117 26.32 0.25 9.68
C GLN A 117 26.16 -0.77 10.82
N GLY A 118 25.59 -1.95 10.52
CA GLY A 118 25.51 -3.08 11.44
C GLY A 118 26.84 -3.80 11.71
N GLY A 119 27.95 -3.39 11.09
CA GLY A 119 29.28 -3.89 11.42
C GLY A 119 29.56 -5.32 10.93
N VAL A 120 29.04 -5.68 9.75
CA VAL A 120 29.29 -6.98 9.12
C VAL A 120 30.76 -7.15 8.72
N ARG A 121 31.26 -8.39 8.75
CA ARG A 121 32.64 -8.73 8.36
C ARG A 121 32.88 -8.55 6.86
N SER A 122 31.94 -8.99 6.05
CA SER A 122 31.97 -8.80 4.61
C SER A 122 30.56 -8.65 4.05
N HIS A 123 30.44 -7.90 2.96
CA HIS A 123 29.16 -7.62 2.34
C HIS A 123 29.23 -7.83 0.82
N THR A 124 28.57 -8.87 0.34
CA THR A 124 28.49 -9.20 -1.09
C THR A 124 27.11 -8.82 -1.61
N ILE A 125 27.06 -8.04 -2.69
CA ILE A 125 25.83 -7.51 -3.27
C ILE A 125 25.71 -8.01 -4.71
N ILE A 126 24.55 -8.54 -5.08
CA ILE A 126 24.20 -8.94 -6.45
C ILE A 126 23.13 -7.99 -6.99
N GLU A 127 23.35 -7.40 -8.14
CA GLU A 127 22.37 -6.57 -8.84
C GLU A 127 22.36 -6.94 -10.33
N CYS A 128 21.18 -6.99 -10.94
CA CYS A 128 21.01 -7.44 -12.33
C CYS A 128 20.70 -6.31 -13.31
N ASN A 129 20.17 -5.18 -12.84
CA ASN A 129 19.83 -4.06 -13.69
C ASN A 129 21.05 -3.13 -13.86
N ASP A 130 21.49 -2.93 -15.09
CA ASP A 130 22.70 -2.18 -15.43
C ASP A 130 22.65 -0.72 -14.93
N SER A 131 21.48 -0.07 -14.99
CA SER A 131 21.30 1.30 -14.47
C SER A 131 21.43 1.36 -12.94
N VAL A 132 21.01 0.30 -12.24
CA VAL A 132 21.16 0.19 -10.79
C VAL A 132 22.59 -0.20 -10.41
N VAL A 133 23.26 -1.03 -11.22
CA VAL A 133 24.69 -1.32 -11.06
C VAL A 133 25.54 -0.05 -11.17
N GLN A 134 25.20 0.88 -12.07
CA GLN A 134 25.87 2.18 -12.14
C GLN A 134 25.72 2.96 -10.83
N ARG A 135 24.53 2.98 -10.24
CA ARG A 135 24.28 3.60 -8.92
C ARG A 135 25.10 2.93 -7.81
N PHE A 136 25.22 1.60 -7.83
CA PHE A 136 26.11 0.89 -6.90
C PHE A 136 27.56 1.36 -7.03
N HIS A 137 28.06 1.54 -8.25
CA HIS A 137 29.41 2.04 -8.49
C HIS A 137 29.64 3.48 -8.02
N GLU A 138 28.59 4.28 -7.92
CA GLU A 138 28.63 5.62 -7.33
C GLU A 138 28.60 5.55 -5.80
N TRP A 139 27.69 4.76 -5.24
CA TRP A 139 27.52 4.58 -3.80
C TRP A 139 28.76 4.01 -3.11
N ARG A 140 29.45 3.05 -3.74
CA ARG A 140 30.61 2.36 -3.14
C ARG A 140 31.90 3.19 -3.06
N ARG A 141 31.90 4.42 -3.58
CA ARG A 141 33.09 5.29 -3.65
C ARG A 141 33.36 5.91 -2.29
#